data_AF-A0A1Y9J0C4-F1
#
_entry.id   AF-A0A1Y9J0C4-F1
#
_cell.length_a   1.000
_cell.length_b   1.000
_cell.length_c   1.000
_cell.angle_alpha   90.00
_cell.angle_beta   90.00
_cell.angle_gamma   90.00
#
_symmetry.space_group_name_H-M   'P 1'
#
loop_
_entity.id
_entity.type
_entity.pdbx_description
1 polymer ?
#
loop_
_entity_poly.entity_id
_entity_poly.type
_entity_poly.pdbx_seq_one_letter_code
_entity_poly.pdbx_strand_id
1 'polypeptide(L)'
;MNLRGKEKYNSVNHLTGLAQCLIDRNTIIDLRNETMVAGTIVDVDGYMNVTMENAVYVDQLGRQYPLDNFMVYSKYIRYIHIPKDVKILPSFENYLSSMAGPQRGEKKKLTFREKRTKMSNLNTMMENNMTSSR
;
A
#
# COMPACT_ATOMS: atom_id res chain seq x y z
N MET A 1 3.57 -0.53 -7.47
CA MET A 1 2.19 -1.06 -7.39
C MET A 1 1.17 0.08 -7.52
N ASN A 2 0.21 0.01 -8.47
CA ASN A 2 -0.83 1.03 -8.65
C ASN A 2 -2.14 0.56 -8.02
N LEU A 3 -2.17 0.46 -6.69
CA LEU A 3 -3.31 -0.05 -5.93
C LEU A 3 -4.45 0.97 -5.91
N ARG A 4 -5.68 0.54 -6.21
CA ARG A 4 -6.87 1.41 -6.27
C ARG A 4 -8.02 0.86 -5.46
N GLY A 5 -8.91 1.75 -5.00
CA GLY A 5 -10.14 1.37 -4.30
C GLY A 5 -9.90 0.49 -3.08
N LYS A 6 -10.51 -0.70 -3.09
CA LYS A 6 -10.49 -1.63 -1.94
C LYS A 6 -9.10 -2.18 -1.65
N GLU A 7 -8.28 -2.42 -2.66
CA GLU A 7 -6.92 -2.91 -2.47
C GLU A 7 -6.04 -1.92 -1.71
N LYS A 8 -6.13 -0.63 -2.09
CA LYS A 8 -5.45 0.45 -1.36
C LYS A 8 -5.96 0.54 0.08
N TYR A 9 -7.27 0.43 0.28
CA TYR A 9 -7.86 0.43 1.62
C TYR A 9 -7.30 -0.71 2.48
N ASN A 10 -7.26 -1.95 1.98
CA ASN A 10 -6.73 -3.09 2.72
C ASN A 10 -5.23 -2.92 3.03
N SER A 11 -4.46 -2.42 2.07
CA SER A 11 -3.03 -2.18 2.22
C SER A 11 -2.68 -1.19 3.33
N VAL A 12 -3.53 -0.19 3.56
CA VAL A 12 -3.32 0.86 4.57
C VAL A 12 -4.00 0.54 5.92
N ASN A 13 -5.13 -0.17 5.90
CA ASN A 13 -5.97 -0.38 7.10
C ASN A 13 -5.90 -1.81 7.67
N HIS A 14 -5.21 -2.73 7.00
CA HIS A 14 -4.98 -4.10 7.48
C HIS A 14 -3.49 -4.42 7.39
N LEU A 15 -3.10 -5.57 7.95
CA LEU A 15 -1.72 -6.05 7.94
C LEU A 15 -1.21 -6.45 6.53
N THR A 16 -2.04 -6.34 5.48
CA THR A 16 -1.61 -6.49 4.09
C THR A 16 -0.41 -5.60 3.76
N GLY A 17 -0.38 -4.37 4.30
CA GLY A 17 0.75 -3.46 4.09
C GLY A 17 2.06 -3.94 4.72
N LEU A 18 2.01 -4.74 5.79
CA LEU A 18 3.22 -5.36 6.36
C LEU A 18 3.80 -6.41 5.41
N ALA A 19 2.96 -7.23 4.79
CA ALA A 19 3.42 -8.20 3.79
C ALA A 19 4.02 -7.49 2.57
N GLN A 20 3.43 -6.37 2.14
CA GLN A 20 3.97 -5.53 1.05
C GLN A 20 5.34 -4.92 1.38
N CYS A 21 5.66 -4.69 2.66
CA CYS A 21 7.00 -4.25 3.07
C CYS A 21 8.08 -5.32 2.90
N LEU A 22 7.69 -6.57 2.61
CA LEU A 22 8.60 -7.70 2.39
C LEU A 22 8.85 -7.97 0.90
N ILE A 23 8.32 -7.15 -0.01
CA ILE A 23 8.68 -7.22 -1.44
C ILE A 23 10.21 -7.05 -1.59
N ASP A 24 10.80 -7.79 -2.53
CA ASP A 24 12.23 -7.92 -2.78
C ASP A 24 13.02 -8.61 -1.64
N ARG A 25 12.34 -9.29 -0.72
CA ARG A 25 12.97 -10.06 0.35
C ARG A 25 12.79 -11.56 0.15
N ASN A 26 13.87 -12.30 0.39
CA ASN A 26 13.80 -13.74 0.54
C ASN A 26 13.19 -14.07 1.91
N THR A 27 12.12 -14.83 1.90
CA THR A 27 11.44 -15.26 3.12
C THR A 27 10.80 -16.63 2.97
N ILE A 28 10.31 -17.15 4.10
CA ILE A 28 9.54 -18.37 4.22
C ILE A 28 8.08 -17.99 4.47
N ILE A 29 7.16 -18.71 3.82
CA ILE A 29 5.72 -18.64 4.07
C ILE A 29 5.26 -20.02 4.51
N ASP A 30 4.73 -20.12 5.73
CA ASP A 30 4.06 -21.33 6.20
C ASP A 30 2.61 -21.32 5.72
N LEU A 31 2.22 -22.40 5.07
CA LEU A 31 0.88 -22.62 4.56
C LEU A 31 0.02 -23.39 5.56
N ARG A 32 -1.30 -23.21 5.47
CA ARG A 32 -2.29 -23.81 6.38
C ARG A 32 -2.36 -25.34 6.34
N ASN A 33 -1.74 -25.98 5.37
CA ASN A 33 -1.72 -27.42 5.19
C ASN A 33 -0.39 -28.05 5.65
N GLU A 34 0.34 -27.39 6.57
CA GLU A 34 1.64 -27.85 7.08
C GLU A 34 2.70 -28.01 5.99
N THR A 35 2.63 -27.18 4.95
CA THR A 35 3.66 -27.06 3.92
C THR A 35 4.24 -25.66 3.94
N MET A 36 5.41 -25.46 3.36
CA MET A 36 6.05 -24.15 3.33
C MET A 36 6.58 -23.81 1.95
N VAL A 37 6.76 -22.51 1.71
CA VAL A 37 7.42 -22.00 0.52
C VAL A 37 8.51 -21.05 0.97
N ALA A 38 9.75 -21.28 0.55
CA ALA A 38 10.83 -20.32 0.70
C ALA A 38 11.10 -19.67 -0.67
N GLY A 39 11.41 -18.38 -0.72
CA GLY A 39 11.71 -17.69 -1.99
C GLY A 39 11.66 -16.18 -1.86
N THR A 40 11.84 -15.47 -2.97
CA THR A 40 11.82 -14.00 -2.99
C THR A 40 10.41 -13.51 -3.30
N ILE A 41 9.83 -12.66 -2.45
CA ILE A 41 8.54 -12.03 -2.72
C ILE A 41 8.73 -10.97 -3.82
N VAL A 42 8.01 -11.12 -4.94
CA VAL A 42 8.03 -10.14 -6.04
C VAL A 42 6.80 -9.25 -6.04
N ASP A 43 5.67 -9.72 -5.51
CA ASP A 43 4.43 -8.93 -5.46
C ASP A 43 3.51 -9.37 -4.32
N VAL A 44 2.79 -8.41 -3.73
CA VAL A 44 1.75 -8.67 -2.73
C VAL A 44 0.54 -7.79 -2.98
N ASP A 45 -0.56 -8.37 -3.45
CA ASP A 45 -1.76 -7.61 -3.79
C ASP A 45 -2.51 -7.06 -2.55
N GLY A 46 -3.53 -6.25 -2.79
CA GLY A 46 -4.37 -5.70 -1.72
C GLY A 46 -5.22 -6.74 -0.97
N TYR A 47 -5.16 -8.01 -1.34
CA TYR A 47 -5.84 -9.13 -0.70
C TYR A 47 -4.86 -10.12 -0.05
N MET A 48 -3.57 -9.78 -0.01
CA MET A 48 -2.47 -10.59 0.54
C MET A 48 -2.21 -11.88 -0.25
N ASN A 49 -2.57 -11.92 -1.54
CA ASN A 49 -2.01 -12.93 -2.43
C ASN A 49 -0.55 -12.56 -2.70
N VAL A 50 0.35 -13.52 -2.54
CA VAL A 50 1.80 -13.30 -2.62
C VAL A 50 2.34 -14.03 -3.84
N THR A 51 3.04 -13.30 -4.70
CA THR A 51 3.80 -13.88 -5.80
C THR A 51 5.27 -13.95 -5.39
N MET A 52 5.89 -15.10 -5.61
CA MET A 52 7.29 -15.38 -5.28
C MET A 52 8.04 -15.89 -6.50
N GLU A 53 9.32 -15.59 -6.57
CA GLU A 53 10.27 -16.15 -7.54
C GLU A 53 11.39 -16.94 -6.86
N ASN A 54 12.10 -17.76 -7.63
CA ASN A 54 13.18 -18.63 -7.13
C ASN A 54 12.74 -19.41 -5.89
N ALA A 55 11.53 -19.97 -5.97
CA ALA A 55 10.83 -20.53 -4.84
C ALA A 55 11.17 -22.02 -4.66
N VAL A 56 11.17 -22.48 -3.41
CA VAL A 56 11.26 -23.89 -3.04
C VAL A 56 10.02 -24.22 -2.23
N TYR A 57 9.12 -24.99 -2.82
CA TYR A 57 8.00 -25.57 -2.10
C TYR A 57 8.47 -26.80 -1.33
N VAL A 58 8.12 -26.88 -0.05
CA VAL A 58 8.44 -28.02 0.81
C VAL A 58 7.14 -28.64 1.29
N ASP A 59 6.92 -29.90 0.95
CA ASP A 59 5.72 -30.63 1.37
C ASP A 59 5.82 -31.14 2.82
N GLN A 60 4.75 -31.78 3.29
CA GLN A 60 4.64 -32.31 4.65
C GLN A 60 5.68 -33.39 4.98
N LEU A 61 6.28 -34.01 3.96
CA LEU A 61 7.32 -35.03 4.10
C LEU A 61 8.72 -34.43 3.98
N GLY A 62 8.84 -33.10 3.85
CA GLY A 62 10.10 -32.41 3.66
C GLY A 62 10.66 -32.49 2.24
N ARG A 63 9.89 -33.01 1.27
CA ARG A 63 10.33 -33.06 -0.13
C ARG A 63 10.31 -31.66 -0.73
N GLN A 64 11.38 -31.31 -1.42
CA GLN A 64 11.61 -29.98 -1.97
C GLN A 64 11.33 -29.97 -3.47
N TYR A 65 10.62 -28.94 -3.91
CA TYR A 65 10.24 -28.73 -5.30
C TYR A 65 10.64 -27.30 -5.68
N PRO A 66 11.78 -27.11 -6.38
CA PRO A 66 12.19 -25.82 -6.91
C PRO A 66 11.22 -25.37 -8.00
N LEU A 67 10.83 -24.10 -7.98
CA LEU A 67 9.86 -23.49 -8.88
C LEU A 67 10.32 -22.07 -9.21
N ASP A 68 10.40 -21.72 -10.48
CA ASP A 68 10.83 -20.38 -10.91
C ASP A 68 9.84 -19.30 -10.43
N ASN A 69 8.55 -19.62 -10.45
CA ASN A 69 7.46 -18.73 -10.03
C ASN A 69 6.43 -19.51 -9.20
N PHE A 70 5.97 -18.93 -8.09
CA PHE A 70 4.96 -19.52 -7.22
C PHE A 70 4.01 -18.44 -6.69
N MET A 71 2.70 -18.70 -6.72
CA MET A 71 1.71 -17.78 -6.17
C MET A 71 0.95 -18.42 -5.02
N VAL A 72 0.95 -17.76 -3.88
CA VAL A 72 0.24 -18.17 -2.67
C VAL A 72 -1.00 -17.31 -2.51
N TYR A 73 -2.18 -17.93 -2.52
CA TYR A 73 -3.39 -17.21 -2.16
C TYR A 73 -3.47 -16.95 -0.66
N SER A 74 -3.97 -15.78 -0.28
CA SER A 74 -4.05 -15.35 1.13
C SER A 74 -4.77 -16.34 2.05
N LYS A 75 -5.80 -17.02 1.54
CA LYS A 75 -6.54 -18.06 2.28
C LYS A 75 -5.70 -19.26 2.69
N TYR A 76 -4.56 -19.50 2.03
CA TYR A 76 -3.64 -20.59 2.35
C TYR A 76 -2.48 -20.15 3.23
N ILE A 77 -2.27 -18.84 3.44
CA ILE A 77 -1.20 -18.34 4.30
C ILE A 77 -1.57 -18.55 5.76
N ARG A 78 -0.60 -19.05 6.53
CA ARG A 78 -0.63 -19.09 8.00
C ARG A 78 0.35 -18.07 8.58
N TYR A 79 1.62 -18.13 8.17
CA TYR A 79 2.65 -17.21 8.62
C TYR A 79 3.50 -16.73 7.45
N ILE A 80 3.90 -15.47 7.48
CA ILE A 80 4.96 -14.93 6.64
C ILE A 80 6.09 -14.58 7.59
N HIS A 81 7.25 -15.22 7.41
CA HIS A 81 8.41 -14.96 8.25
C HIS A 81 8.98 -13.58 7.91
N ILE A 82 9.42 -12.83 8.92
CA ILE A 82 10.04 -11.52 8.72
C ILE A 82 11.55 -11.71 8.84
N PRO A 83 12.35 -11.41 7.80
CA PRO A 83 13.80 -11.50 7.88
C PRO A 83 14.36 -10.61 9.00
N LYS A 84 15.40 -11.08 9.70
CA LYS A 84 15.93 -10.42 10.91
C LYS A 84 16.51 -9.02 10.63
N ASP A 85 16.96 -8.76 9.41
CA ASP A 85 17.51 -7.49 8.96
C ASP A 85 16.41 -6.45 8.66
N VAL A 86 15.16 -6.88 8.51
CA VAL A 86 14.04 -5.98 8.22
C VAL A 86 13.54 -5.34 9.51
N LYS A 87 13.79 -4.02 9.64
CA LYS A 87 13.17 -3.19 10.67
C LYS A 87 11.72 -2.90 10.30
N ILE A 88 10.82 -3.81 10.63
CA ILE A 88 9.44 -3.81 10.13
C ILE A 88 8.66 -2.53 10.43
N LEU A 89 8.78 -1.98 11.65
CA LEU A 89 8.06 -0.77 12.05
C LEU A 89 8.45 0.44 11.19
N PRO A 90 9.75 0.83 11.10
CA PRO A 90 10.17 1.89 10.17
C PRO A 90 9.78 1.64 8.71
N SER A 91 9.93 0.40 8.23
CA SER A 91 9.55 0.05 6.85
C SER A 91 8.06 0.30 6.61
N PHE A 92 7.21 -0.07 7.57
CA PHE A 92 5.77 0.11 7.47
C PHE A 92 5.34 1.57 7.57
N GLU A 93 5.95 2.36 8.46
CA GLU A 93 5.71 3.81 8.54
C GLU A 93 6.07 4.53 7.23
N ASN A 94 7.20 4.17 6.62
CA ASN A 94 7.60 4.68 5.32
C ASN A 94 6.60 4.26 4.22
N TYR A 95 6.17 2.99 4.24
CA TYR A 95 5.17 2.47 3.31
C TYR A 95 3.85 3.24 3.41
N LEU A 96 3.31 3.42 4.62
CA LEU A 96 2.09 4.17 4.86
C LEU A 96 2.23 5.63 4.43
N SER A 97 3.37 6.25 4.69
CA SER A 97 3.65 7.64 4.27
C SER A 97 3.68 7.78 2.76
N SER A 98 4.20 6.78 2.03
CA SER A 98 4.18 6.76 0.56
C SER A 98 2.77 6.57 -0.02
N MET A 99 1.89 5.90 0.72
CA MET A 99 0.52 5.56 0.32
C MET A 99 -0.50 6.65 0.69
N ALA A 100 -0.23 7.40 1.76
CA ALA A 100 -0.92 8.62 2.09
C ALA A 100 -0.67 9.61 0.94
N GLY A 101 -1.72 9.91 0.17
CA GLY A 101 -1.64 11.01 -0.80
C GLY A 101 -1.27 12.32 -0.10
N PRO A 102 -0.98 13.42 -0.83
CA PRO A 102 -0.72 14.71 -0.21
C PRO A 102 -1.83 14.94 0.82
N GLN A 103 -1.45 15.16 2.08
CA GLN A 103 -2.42 15.39 3.12
C GLN A 103 -3.33 16.47 2.58
N ARG A 104 -4.61 16.14 2.33
CA ARG A 104 -5.62 17.15 2.12
C ARG A 104 -5.66 17.83 3.47
N GLY A 105 -4.81 18.85 3.65
CA GLY A 105 -4.84 19.69 4.82
C GLY A 105 -6.30 20.01 5.04
N GLU A 106 -6.78 19.78 6.26
CA GLU A 106 -8.19 19.96 6.60
C GLU A 106 -8.66 21.21 5.88
N LYS A 107 -9.60 21.05 4.93
CA LYS A 107 -10.13 22.22 4.22
C LYS A 107 -10.77 23.07 5.30
N LYS A 108 -10.03 24.07 5.80
CA LYS A 108 -10.51 24.97 6.84
C LYS A 108 -11.80 25.55 6.30
N LYS A 109 -12.93 25.17 6.91
CA LYS A 109 -14.24 25.63 6.45
C LYS A 109 -14.22 27.14 6.59
N LEU A 110 -14.18 27.86 5.46
CA LEU A 110 -14.24 29.32 5.47
C LEU A 110 -15.48 29.75 6.24
N THR A 111 -15.30 30.66 7.19
CA THR A 111 -16.39 31.32 7.90
C THR A 111 -17.26 32.09 6.91
N PHE A 112 -18.51 32.40 7.29
CA PHE A 112 -19.41 33.22 6.47
C PHE A 112 -18.79 34.58 6.10
N ARG A 113 -18.04 35.19 7.02
CA ARG A 113 -17.31 36.44 6.77
C ARG A 113 -16.25 36.28 5.69
N GLU A 114 -15.37 35.30 5.82
CA GLU A 114 -14.30 35.05 4.85
C GLU A 114 -14.83 34.74 3.44
N LYS A 115 -15.96 34.01 3.35
CA LYS A 115 -16.63 33.75 2.06
C LYS A 115 -17.13 35.05 1.42
N ARG A 116 -17.79 35.92 2.19
CA ARG A 116 -18.31 37.20 1.68
C ARG A 116 -17.20 38.14 1.24
N THR A 117 -16.11 38.24 2.01
CA THR A 117 -14.95 39.05 1.65
C THR A 117 -14.32 38.58 0.34
N LYS A 118 -14.14 37.26 0.16
CA LYS A 118 -13.63 36.71 -1.11
C LYS A 118 -14.52 37.03 -2.30
N MET A 119 -15.84 36.89 -2.14
CA MET A 119 -16.80 37.18 -3.20
C MET A 119 -16.80 38.66 -3.58
N SER A 120 -16.75 39.54 -2.58
CA SER A 120 -16.64 41.00 -2.80
C SER A 120 -15.37 41.35 -3.58
N ASN A 121 -14.22 40.82 -3.14
CA ASN A 121 -12.94 41.08 -3.81
C ASN A 121 -12.95 40.58 -5.26
N LEU A 122 -13.54 39.41 -5.52
CA LEU A 122 -13.66 38.88 -6.88
C LEU A 122 -14.50 39.78 -7.78
N ASN A 123 -15.64 40.26 -7.27
CA ASN A 123 -16.50 41.18 -8.01
C ASN A 123 -15.78 42.50 -8.33
N THR A 124 -15.07 43.09 -7.36
CA THR A 124 -14.27 44.31 -7.58
C THR A 124 -13.18 44.08 -8.63
N MET A 125 -12.52 42.93 -8.62
CA MET A 125 -11.52 42.59 -9.65
C MET A 125 -12.14 42.46 -11.05
N MET A 126 -13.33 41.85 -11.16
CA MET A 126 -14.05 41.74 -12.44
C MET A 126 -14.48 43.11 -12.97
N GLU A 127 -15.01 43.97 -12.09
CA GLU A 127 -15.39 45.33 -12.44
C GLU A 127 -14.19 46.14 -12.95
N ASN A 128 -13.06 46.08 -12.25
CA ASN A 128 -11.83 46.78 -12.65
C ASN A 128 -11.24 46.28 -13.98
N ASN A 129 -11.37 44.99 -14.28
CA ASN A 129 -10.92 44.44 -15.55
C ASN A 129 -11.85 44.84 -16.71
N MET A 130 -13.16 44.95 -16.47
CA MET A 130 -14.11 45.42 -17.49
C MET A 130 -13.96 46.91 -17.79
N THR A 131 -13.61 47.73 -16.80
CA THR A 131 -13.36 49.17 -17.00
C THR A 131 -12.01 49.46 -17.64
N SER A 132 -11.00 48.60 -17.46
CA SER A 132 -9.68 48.73 -18.12
C SER A 132 -9.65 48.25 -19.57
N SER A 133 -10.76 47.68 -20.07
CA SER A 133 -10.90 47.15 -21.44
C SER A 133 -11.76 48.03 -22.37
N ARG A 134 -12.06 49.27 -21.96
CA ARG A 134 -12.75 50.31 -22.73
C ARG A 134 -11.81 51.47 -22.98
#